data_AF-A0A497JMW4-F1
#
_entry.id   AF-A0A497JMW4-F1
#
_cell.length_a   1.000
_cell.length_b   1.000
_cell.length_c   1.000
_cell.angle_alpha   90.00
_cell.angle_beta   90.00
_cell.angle_gamma   90.00
#
_symmetry.space_group_name_H-M   'P 1'
#
loop_
_entity.id
_entity.type
_entity.pdbx_description
1 polymer ?
#
loop_
_entity_poly.entity_id
_entity_poly.type
_entity_poly.pdbx_seq_one_letter_code
_entity_poly.pdbx_strand_id
1 'polypeptide(L)'
;MDRDDEIGVGFWVFITLVISGIIASSYKQPIIYAIVYSFWVVLFSVLFILGGIKWVSVVGCILLFILGCIPLVFWNLHLVFLITGVPILFSIFARYPVRKLEERIEQEERERRARFEAEQKAKGLVKFVDRHCKVVWGTPKQVEEWKKIDMLLQNNFESLSPREFEEFIAKLFRAMGYQVKLTPYVKDMGADILAKNEKDTILIQVKKYSVGHNVSNKEVQQT
;
A
#
# COMPACT_ATOMS: atom_id res chain seq x y z
N MET A 1 4.62 13.17 9.12
CA MET A 1 4.29 14.55 8.72
C MET A 1 4.68 14.61 7.28
N ASP A 2 3.69 14.52 6.41
CA ASP A 2 3.92 14.18 5.01
C ASP A 2 4.40 15.41 4.25
N ARG A 3 5.18 15.21 3.19
CA ARG A 3 5.81 16.32 2.44
C ARG A 3 4.77 17.25 1.79
N ASP A 4 3.56 16.74 1.60
CA ASP A 4 2.41 17.44 1.03
C ASP A 4 1.76 18.42 2.03
N ASP A 5 1.94 18.19 3.34
CA ASP A 5 1.41 19.09 4.38
C ASP A 5 2.19 20.42 4.43
N GLU A 6 3.50 20.39 4.16
CA GLU A 6 4.36 21.59 4.18
C GLU A 6 4.09 22.53 3.00
N ILE A 7 3.82 21.98 1.82
CA ILE A 7 3.47 22.77 0.61
C ILE A 7 2.13 23.50 0.83
N GLY A 8 1.17 22.85 1.50
CA GLY A 8 -0.11 23.46 1.84
C GLY A 8 0.04 24.65 2.78
N VAL A 9 0.82 24.53 3.85
CA VAL A 9 0.99 25.61 4.83
C VAL A 9 1.70 26.83 4.23
N GLY A 10 2.76 26.63 3.45
CA GLY A 10 3.49 27.73 2.80
C GLY A 10 2.62 28.52 1.82
N PHE A 11 1.77 27.84 1.05
CA PHE A 11 0.85 28.45 0.10
C PHE A 11 -0.22 29.33 0.79
N TRP A 12 -0.78 28.87 1.91
CA TRP A 12 -1.78 29.64 2.66
C TRP A 12 -1.19 30.85 3.39
N VAL A 13 0.05 30.74 3.90
CA VAL A 13 0.77 31.88 4.48
C VAL A 13 1.03 32.96 3.42
N PHE A 14 1.45 32.56 2.22
CA PHE A 14 1.68 33.48 1.10
C PHE A 14 0.40 34.22 0.70
N ILE A 15 -0.72 33.51 0.51
CA ILE A 15 -2.01 34.14 0.17
C ILE A 15 -2.45 35.12 1.26
N THR A 16 -2.29 34.76 2.53
CA THR A 16 -2.68 35.62 3.67
C THR A 16 -1.88 36.92 3.69
N LEU A 17 -0.57 36.85 3.43
CA LEU A 17 0.29 38.03 3.35
C LEU A 17 -0.10 38.93 2.16
N VAL A 18 -0.35 38.36 0.99
CA VAL A 18 -0.77 39.11 -0.21
C VAL A 18 -2.11 39.82 0.01
N ILE A 19 -3.12 39.12 0.53
CA ILE A 19 -4.44 39.72 0.81
C ILE A 19 -4.32 40.83 1.86
N SER A 20 -3.52 40.64 2.90
CA SER A 20 -3.31 41.66 3.93
C SER A 20 -2.65 42.94 3.39
N GLY A 21 -1.68 42.81 2.48
CA GLY A 21 -1.04 43.95 1.83
C GLY A 21 -2.00 44.75 0.95
N ILE A 22 -2.87 44.06 0.22
CA ILE A 22 -3.91 44.69 -0.60
C ILE A 22 -4.89 45.46 0.29
N ILE A 23 -5.35 44.86 1.40
CA ILE A 23 -6.27 45.50 2.34
C ILE A 23 -5.62 46.72 2.98
N ALA A 24 -4.37 46.62 3.46
CA ALA A 24 -3.66 47.73 4.09
C ALA A 24 -3.50 48.94 3.14
N SER A 25 -3.33 48.68 1.83
CA SER A 25 -3.18 49.73 0.81
C SER A 25 -4.43 50.59 0.58
N SER A 26 -5.60 50.13 1.03
CA SER A 26 -6.89 50.82 0.82
C SER A 26 -7.27 51.80 1.94
N TYR A 27 -6.41 52.01 2.95
CA TYR A 27 -6.70 52.85 4.13
C TYR A 27 -5.92 54.17 4.13
N LYS A 28 -6.51 55.21 4.74
CA LYS A 28 -5.93 56.56 4.83
C LYS A 28 -4.61 56.66 5.61
N GLN A 29 -4.29 55.69 6.46
CA GLN A 29 -3.04 55.61 7.26
C GLN A 29 -2.43 54.21 7.15
N PRO A 30 -1.96 53.80 5.96
CA PRO A 30 -1.65 52.40 5.63
C PRO A 30 -0.49 51.82 6.46
N ILE A 31 0.43 52.69 6.92
CA ILE A 31 1.62 52.29 7.66
C ILE A 31 1.26 51.77 9.06
N ILE A 32 0.36 52.45 9.78
CA ILE A 32 -0.04 52.04 11.14
C ILE A 32 -0.77 50.69 11.08
N TYR A 33 -1.64 50.51 10.09
CA TYR A 33 -2.34 49.24 9.88
C TYR A 33 -1.40 48.10 9.49
N ALA A 34 -0.44 48.35 8.60
CA ALA A 34 0.56 47.37 8.22
C ALA A 34 1.39 46.92 9.45
N ILE A 35 1.77 47.85 10.34
CA ILE A 35 2.54 47.53 11.55
C ILE A 35 1.69 46.70 12.53
N VAL A 36 0.46 47.13 12.84
CA VAL A 36 -0.40 46.43 13.80
C VAL A 36 -0.77 45.04 13.28
N TYR A 37 -1.11 44.91 12.00
CA TYR A 37 -1.46 43.63 11.41
C TYR A 37 -0.25 42.69 11.34
N SER A 38 0.91 43.19 10.91
CA SER A 38 2.15 42.39 10.87
C SER A 38 2.57 41.91 12.26
N PHE A 39 2.40 42.74 13.29
CA PHE A 39 2.66 42.36 14.67
C PHE A 39 1.78 41.19 15.12
N TRP A 40 0.47 41.24 14.85
CA TRP A 40 -0.44 40.15 15.21
C TRP A 40 -0.18 38.86 14.43
N VAL A 41 0.16 38.95 13.14
CA VAL A 41 0.52 37.78 12.32
C VAL A 41 1.78 37.10 12.83
N VAL A 42 2.82 37.88 13.17
CA VAL A 42 4.07 37.33 13.71
C VAL A 42 3.84 36.72 15.10
N LEU A 43 3.13 37.42 15.98
CA LEU A 43 2.79 36.90 17.31
C LEU A 43 2.02 35.58 17.22
N PHE A 44 1.05 35.50 16.31
CA PHE A 44 0.25 34.30 16.10
C PHE A 44 1.08 33.14 15.53
N SER A 45 1.96 33.42 14.58
CA SER A 45 2.87 32.43 14.00
C SER A 45 3.82 31.87 15.05
N VAL A 46 4.35 32.71 15.94
CA VAL A 46 5.21 32.29 17.05
C VAL A 46 4.44 31.46 18.06
N LEU A 47 3.22 31.85 18.45
CA LEU A 47 2.38 31.09 19.38
C LEU A 47 1.98 29.72 18.80
N PHE A 48 1.72 29.63 17.50
CA PHE A 48 1.43 28.37 16.81
C PHE A 48 2.64 27.42 16.78
N ILE A 49 3.83 27.96 16.50
CA ILE A 49 5.09 27.19 16.50
C ILE A 49 5.44 26.70 17.91
N LEU A 50 5.27 27.53 18.94
CA LEU A 50 5.62 27.19 20.33
C LEU A 50 4.60 26.25 21.00
N GLY A 51 3.30 26.37 20.68
CA GLY A 51 2.24 25.59 21.33
C GLY A 51 2.03 24.18 20.77
N GLY A 52 2.42 23.95 19.52
CA GLY A 52 2.15 22.71 18.80
C GLY A 52 0.64 22.42 18.59
N ILE A 53 0.34 21.57 17.63
CA ILE A 53 -1.04 21.25 17.16
C ILE A 53 -1.96 20.69 18.29
N LYS A 54 -1.42 20.31 19.45
CA LYS A 54 -2.19 19.69 20.54
C LYS A 54 -2.98 20.67 21.42
N TRP A 55 -2.62 21.95 21.48
CA TRP A 55 -3.29 22.94 22.35
C TRP A 55 -4.44 23.69 21.70
N VAL A 56 -4.61 23.57 20.38
CA VAL A 56 -5.69 24.21 19.66
C VAL A 56 -6.93 23.33 19.73
N SER A 57 -7.59 23.31 20.88
CA SER A 57 -8.96 22.80 20.96
C SER A 57 -9.84 23.61 20.00
N VAL A 58 -10.90 22.98 19.47
CA VAL A 58 -11.92 23.65 18.65
C VAL A 58 -12.41 24.93 19.32
N VAL A 59 -12.47 24.95 20.65
CA VAL A 59 -12.83 26.11 21.49
C VAL A 59 -11.80 27.23 21.40
N GLY A 60 -10.50 26.92 21.37
CA GLY A 60 -9.42 27.88 21.18
C GLY A 60 -9.46 28.52 19.79
N CYS A 61 -9.66 27.72 18.73
CA CYS A 61 -9.91 28.25 17.39
C CYS A 61 -11.14 29.16 17.34
N ILE A 62 -12.25 28.76 17.95
CA ILE A 62 -13.49 29.55 17.99
C ILE A 62 -13.30 30.86 18.78
N LEU A 63 -12.58 30.85 19.92
CA LEU A 63 -12.30 32.06 20.69
C LEU A 63 -11.39 33.02 19.94
N LEU A 64 -10.34 32.50 19.29
CA LEU A 64 -9.42 33.30 18.47
C LEU A 64 -10.12 33.84 17.22
N PHE A 65 -11.03 33.07 16.66
CA PHE A 65 -11.91 33.50 15.58
C PHE A 65 -12.82 34.65 16.01
N ILE A 66 -13.53 34.51 17.13
CA ILE A 66 -14.41 35.54 17.67
C ILE A 66 -13.60 36.81 17.98
N LEU A 67 -12.44 36.69 18.63
CA LEU A 67 -11.58 37.83 18.97
C LEU A 67 -10.98 38.51 17.73
N GLY A 68 -10.60 37.74 16.71
CA GLY A 68 -10.14 38.27 15.42
C GLY A 68 -11.25 38.90 14.58
N CYS A 69 -12.51 38.47 14.76
CA CYS A 69 -13.66 39.05 14.09
C CYS A 69 -14.05 40.43 14.65
N ILE A 70 -13.78 40.73 15.93
CA ILE A 70 -14.19 41.99 16.57
C ILE A 70 -13.58 43.24 15.87
N PRO A 71 -12.27 43.28 15.50
CA PRO A 71 -11.71 44.37 14.70
C PRO A 71 -12.21 44.41 13.24
N LEU A 72 -12.59 43.26 12.67
CA LEU A 72 -13.04 43.14 11.28
C LEU A 72 -14.50 43.59 11.09
N VAL A 73 -15.35 43.43 12.11
CA VAL A 73 -16.72 43.97 12.18
C VAL A 73 -16.74 45.49 12.03
N PHE A 74 -15.66 46.16 12.43
CA PHE A 74 -15.55 47.61 12.31
C PHE A 74 -15.19 48.12 10.90
N TRP A 75 -14.78 47.24 9.97
CA TRP A 75 -14.24 47.69 8.68
C TRP A 75 -14.50 46.73 7.51
N ASN A 76 -15.77 46.39 7.26
CA ASN A 76 -16.29 45.90 5.98
C ASN A 76 -15.50 44.78 5.26
N LEU A 77 -14.83 43.88 5.99
CA LEU A 77 -14.06 42.76 5.42
C LEU A 77 -14.74 41.40 5.56
N HIS A 78 -16.06 41.38 5.78
CA HIS A 78 -16.85 40.16 6.00
C HIS A 78 -16.88 39.23 4.79
N LEU A 79 -16.80 39.78 3.57
CA LEU A 79 -16.95 39.01 2.33
C LEU A 79 -15.77 38.07 2.08
N VAL A 80 -14.53 38.51 2.32
CA VAL A 80 -13.33 37.67 2.12
C VAL A 80 -13.35 36.48 3.08
N PHE A 81 -13.72 36.73 4.34
CA PHE A 81 -13.80 35.71 5.36
C PHE A 81 -14.92 34.69 5.07
N LEU A 82 -16.08 35.13 4.58
CA LEU A 82 -17.15 34.22 4.14
C LEU A 82 -16.73 33.37 2.94
N ILE A 83 -15.98 33.94 1.99
CA ILE A 83 -15.58 33.24 0.77
C ILE A 83 -14.47 32.22 1.03
N THR A 84 -13.50 32.50 1.90
CA THR A 84 -12.37 31.58 2.13
C THR A 84 -12.54 30.73 3.39
N GLY A 85 -13.07 31.30 4.47
CA GLY A 85 -13.23 30.62 5.76
C GLY A 85 -14.32 29.56 5.72
N VAL A 86 -15.45 29.82 5.07
CA VAL A 86 -16.58 28.86 5.03
C VAL A 86 -16.23 27.60 4.24
N PRO A 87 -15.62 27.64 3.05
CA PRO A 87 -15.21 26.42 2.34
C PRO A 87 -14.13 25.61 3.08
N ILE A 88 -13.19 26.28 3.76
CA ILE A 88 -12.17 25.60 4.55
C ILE A 88 -12.83 24.90 5.75
N LEU A 89 -13.66 25.59 6.51
CA LEU A 89 -14.40 24.98 7.63
C LEU A 89 -15.33 23.86 7.15
N PHE A 90 -16.01 24.04 6.02
CA PHE A 90 -16.85 23.01 5.41
C PHE A 90 -16.04 21.80 4.97
N SER A 91 -14.87 21.98 4.35
CA SER A 91 -14.01 20.86 3.95
C SER A 91 -13.44 20.09 5.14
N ILE A 92 -13.06 20.78 6.22
CA ILE A 92 -12.64 20.16 7.48
C ILE A 92 -13.82 19.40 8.10
N PHE A 93 -14.99 20.02 8.18
CA PHE A 93 -16.18 19.43 8.79
C PHE A 93 -16.74 18.26 7.98
N ALA A 94 -16.73 18.35 6.65
CA ALA A 94 -17.17 17.29 5.75
C ALA A 94 -16.20 16.10 5.73
N ARG A 95 -14.89 16.34 5.92
CA ARG A 95 -13.86 15.29 5.90
C ARG A 95 -13.69 14.58 7.25
N TYR A 96 -14.02 15.25 8.36
CA TYR A 96 -13.98 14.66 9.69
C TYR A 96 -14.78 13.34 9.84
N PRO A 97 -16.06 13.23 9.44
CA PRO A 97 -16.82 11.98 9.57
C PRO A 97 -16.28 10.88 8.65
N VAL A 98 -15.77 11.23 7.47
CA VAL A 98 -15.19 10.26 6.51
C VAL A 98 -13.92 9.64 7.07
N ARG A 99 -13.00 10.46 7.60
CA ARG A 99 -11.77 9.95 8.22
C ARG A 99 -12.06 9.05 9.42
N LYS A 100 -13.04 9.43 10.25
CA LYS A 100 -13.47 8.62 11.39
C LYS A 100 -14.09 7.28 10.95
N LEU A 101 -14.72 7.23 9.78
CA LEU A 101 -15.24 6.00 9.18
C LEU A 101 -14.11 5.15 8.60
N GLU A 102 -13.15 5.73 7.90
CA GLU A 102 -11.96 5.04 7.38
C GLU A 102 -11.17 4.36 8.52
N GLU A 103 -10.94 5.08 9.62
CA GLU A 103 -10.28 4.54 10.82
C GLU A 103 -11.06 3.34 11.41
N ARG A 104 -12.40 3.39 11.40
CA ARG A 104 -13.25 2.27 11.84
C ARG A 104 -13.19 1.08 10.90
N ILE A 105 -13.27 1.32 9.58
CA ILE A 105 -13.15 0.27 8.56
C ILE A 105 -11.80 -0.41 8.67
N GLU A 106 -10.73 0.38 8.82
CA GLU A 106 -9.38 -0.16 8.98
C GLU A 106 -9.26 -0.98 10.27
N GLN A 107 -9.83 -0.50 11.37
CA GLN A 107 -9.87 -1.26 12.62
C GLN A 107 -10.66 -2.56 12.48
N GLU A 108 -11.85 -2.53 11.88
CA GLU A 108 -12.68 -3.71 11.62
C GLU A 108 -11.96 -4.71 10.71
N GLU A 109 -11.28 -4.25 9.67
CA GLU A 109 -10.46 -5.10 8.81
C GLU A 109 -9.29 -5.73 9.57
N ARG A 110 -8.58 -4.95 10.40
CA ARG A 110 -7.49 -5.46 11.25
C ARG A 110 -8.00 -6.51 12.22
N GLU A 111 -9.14 -6.26 12.87
CA GLU A 111 -9.79 -7.22 13.76
C GLU A 111 -10.22 -8.48 13.01
N ARG A 112 -10.84 -8.33 11.84
CA ARG A 112 -11.25 -9.46 11.00
C ARG A 112 -10.05 -10.32 10.58
N ARG A 113 -8.95 -9.70 10.16
CA ARG A 113 -7.69 -10.39 9.81
C ARG A 113 -7.09 -11.10 11.03
N ALA A 114 -7.07 -10.44 12.18
CA ALA A 114 -6.55 -11.02 13.42
C ALA A 114 -7.39 -12.22 13.91
N ARG A 115 -8.73 -12.11 13.86
CA ARG A 115 -9.65 -13.21 14.18
C ARG A 115 -9.43 -14.40 13.24
N PHE A 116 -9.40 -14.14 11.93
CA PHE A 116 -9.12 -15.17 10.94
C PHE A 116 -7.77 -15.85 11.18
N GLU A 117 -6.70 -15.09 11.43
CA GLU A 117 -5.37 -15.63 11.72
C GLU A 117 -5.36 -16.46 13.03
N ALA A 118 -6.07 -16.03 14.07
CA ALA A 118 -6.22 -16.80 15.29
C ALA A 118 -6.98 -18.12 15.06
N GLU A 119 -8.05 -18.10 14.27
CA GLU A 119 -8.79 -19.31 13.88
C GLU A 119 -7.92 -20.29 13.08
N GLN A 120 -7.10 -19.80 12.14
CA GLN A 120 -6.19 -20.67 11.39
C GLN A 120 -5.11 -21.28 12.30
N LYS A 121 -4.54 -20.49 13.21
CA LYS A 121 -3.57 -20.98 14.21
C LYS A 121 -4.19 -22.01 15.15
N ALA A 122 -5.44 -21.81 15.58
CA ALA A 122 -6.17 -22.77 16.41
C ALA A 122 -6.40 -24.11 15.68
N LYS A 123 -6.54 -24.09 14.35
CA LYS A 123 -6.56 -25.30 13.50
C LYS A 123 -5.18 -25.94 13.31
N GLY A 124 -4.12 -25.38 13.90
CA GLY A 124 -2.74 -25.84 13.74
C GLY A 124 -2.11 -25.48 12.39
N LEU A 125 -2.71 -24.53 11.65
CA LEU A 125 -2.20 -24.10 10.36
C LEU A 125 -1.15 -23.01 10.52
N VAL A 126 -0.17 -23.03 9.62
CA VAL A 126 0.93 -22.07 9.57
C VAL A 126 0.75 -21.18 8.33
N LYS A 127 0.99 -19.88 8.52
CA LYS A 127 0.96 -18.89 7.46
C LYS A 127 2.23 -19.01 6.62
N PHE A 128 2.08 -19.12 5.31
CA PHE A 128 3.16 -19.02 4.35
C PHE A 128 2.87 -17.91 3.35
N VAL A 129 3.91 -17.20 2.94
CA VAL A 129 3.87 -16.13 1.95
C VAL A 129 4.83 -16.52 0.85
N ASP A 130 4.32 -16.68 -0.37
CA ASP A 130 5.16 -17.01 -1.52
C ASP A 130 5.91 -15.79 -2.07
N ARG A 131 6.78 -16.01 -3.07
CA ARG A 131 7.53 -14.94 -3.75
C ARG A 131 6.67 -13.85 -4.40
N HIS A 132 5.40 -14.14 -4.68
CA HIS A 132 4.46 -13.20 -5.30
C HIS A 132 3.59 -12.49 -4.26
N CYS A 133 3.98 -12.54 -2.98
CA CYS A 133 3.26 -11.97 -1.84
C CYS A 133 1.87 -12.59 -1.63
N LYS A 134 1.60 -13.78 -2.16
CA LYS A 134 0.34 -14.49 -1.94
C LYS A 134 0.39 -15.22 -0.61
N VAL A 135 -0.58 -14.93 0.25
CA VAL A 135 -0.74 -15.57 1.56
C VAL A 135 -1.52 -16.86 1.41
N VAL A 136 -0.96 -17.96 1.92
CA VAL A 136 -1.61 -19.27 2.00
C VAL A 136 -1.46 -19.86 3.41
N TRP A 137 -2.41 -20.71 3.78
CA TRP A 137 -2.44 -21.40 5.07
C TRP A 137 -2.44 -22.90 4.85
N GLY A 138 -1.56 -23.61 5.54
CA GLY A 138 -1.42 -25.06 5.41
C GLY A 138 -0.93 -25.69 6.70
N THR A 139 -0.96 -27.01 6.74
CA THR A 139 -0.32 -27.75 7.84
C THR A 139 1.20 -27.49 7.84
N PRO A 140 1.90 -27.66 8.97
CA PRO A 140 3.35 -27.45 9.04
C PRO A 140 4.12 -28.24 7.97
N LYS A 141 3.68 -29.47 7.66
CA LYS A 141 4.27 -30.30 6.60
C LYS A 141 4.07 -29.71 5.20
N GLN A 142 2.86 -29.24 4.89
CA GLN A 142 2.58 -28.58 3.61
C GLN A 142 3.38 -27.30 3.42
N VAL A 143 3.50 -26.49 4.48
CA VAL A 143 4.29 -25.26 4.43
C VAL A 143 5.77 -25.55 4.18
N GLU A 144 6.31 -26.62 4.77
CA GLU A 144 7.69 -27.05 4.50
C GLU A 144 7.88 -27.50 3.05
N GLU A 145 6.91 -28.21 2.48
CA GLU A 145 6.92 -28.57 1.06
C GLU A 145 6.87 -27.33 0.16
N TRP A 146 5.99 -26.37 0.45
CA TRP A 146 5.90 -25.12 -0.31
C TRP A 146 7.18 -24.30 -0.24
N LYS A 147 7.83 -24.22 0.92
CA LYS A 147 9.15 -23.57 1.07
C LYS A 147 10.21 -24.23 0.19
N LYS A 148 10.26 -25.56 0.16
CA LYS A 148 11.20 -26.30 -0.70
C LYS A 148 10.92 -26.02 -2.17
N ILE A 149 9.67 -26.05 -2.59
CA ILE A 149 9.27 -25.74 -3.98
C ILE A 149 9.64 -24.29 -4.33
N ASP A 150 9.40 -23.33 -3.44
CA ASP A 150 9.77 -21.94 -3.65
C ASP A 150 11.30 -21.78 -3.76
N MET A 151 12.08 -22.45 -2.91
CA MET A 151 13.54 -22.44 -3.03
C MET A 151 14.01 -23.04 -4.37
N LEU A 152 13.40 -24.15 -4.82
CA LEU A 152 13.70 -24.79 -6.11
C LEU A 152 13.35 -23.89 -7.31
N LEU A 153 12.21 -23.21 -7.25
CA LEU A 153 11.81 -22.26 -8.29
C LEU A 153 12.69 -21.00 -8.27
N GLN A 154 13.33 -20.66 -7.16
CA GLN A 154 14.24 -19.52 -7.07
C GLN A 154 15.61 -19.85 -7.65
N ASN A 155 16.08 -21.09 -7.47
CA ASN A 155 17.37 -21.56 -7.98
C ASN A 155 17.29 -22.27 -9.33
N ASN A 156 16.19 -22.10 -10.09
CA ASN A 156 15.96 -22.77 -11.37
C ASN A 156 16.19 -24.29 -11.33
N PHE A 157 15.82 -24.94 -10.23
CA PHE A 157 15.98 -26.38 -10.00
C PHE A 157 17.43 -26.87 -10.07
N GLU A 158 18.40 -25.98 -9.90
CA GLU A 158 19.84 -26.30 -10.06
C GLU A 158 20.26 -27.50 -9.22
N SER A 159 19.78 -27.56 -7.98
CA SER A 159 20.09 -28.60 -7.00
C SER A 159 19.48 -29.97 -7.27
N LEU A 160 18.54 -30.11 -8.21
CA LEU A 160 17.94 -31.41 -8.55
C LEU A 160 18.79 -32.15 -9.59
N SER A 161 18.98 -33.46 -9.43
CA SER A 161 19.46 -34.30 -10.52
C SER A 161 18.43 -34.35 -11.67
N PRO A 162 18.82 -34.74 -12.91
CA PRO A 162 17.88 -34.89 -14.01
C PRO A 162 16.69 -35.79 -13.67
N ARG A 163 16.94 -36.91 -12.97
CA ARG A 163 15.88 -37.84 -12.56
C ARG A 163 14.96 -37.24 -11.49
N GLU A 164 15.50 -36.52 -10.51
CA GLU A 164 14.66 -35.83 -9.52
C GLU A 164 13.81 -34.72 -10.16
N PHE A 165 14.32 -34.10 -11.22
CA PHE A 165 13.55 -33.13 -12.00
C PHE A 165 12.42 -33.81 -12.79
N GLU A 166 12.64 -34.96 -13.43
CA GLU A 166 11.57 -35.79 -14.01
C GLU A 166 10.50 -36.16 -12.97
N GLU A 167 10.91 -36.59 -11.78
CA GLU A 167 10.00 -36.91 -10.68
C GLU A 167 9.20 -35.70 -10.21
N PHE A 168 9.81 -34.51 -10.19
CA PHE A 168 9.13 -33.27 -9.88
C PHE A 168 8.04 -32.94 -10.91
N ILE A 169 8.36 -33.04 -12.21
CA ILE A 169 7.36 -32.85 -13.28
C ILE A 169 6.26 -33.92 -13.20
N ALA A 170 6.59 -35.17 -12.89
CA ALA A 170 5.59 -36.22 -12.68
C ALA A 170 4.63 -35.89 -11.52
N LYS A 171 5.14 -35.32 -10.42
CA LYS A 171 4.31 -34.84 -9.30
C LYS A 171 3.40 -33.69 -9.72
N LEU A 172 3.87 -32.77 -10.57
CA LEU A 172 3.05 -31.68 -11.12
C LEU A 172 1.86 -32.23 -11.91
N PHE A 173 2.11 -33.13 -12.87
CA PHE A 173 1.01 -33.74 -13.66
C PHE A 173 0.05 -34.54 -12.79
N ARG A 174 0.55 -35.22 -11.75
CA ARG A 174 -0.31 -35.90 -10.78
C ARG A 174 -1.21 -34.92 -10.02
N ALA A 175 -0.67 -33.77 -9.59
CA ALA A 175 -1.45 -32.71 -8.95
C ALA A 175 -2.49 -32.07 -9.89
N MET A 176 -2.23 -32.08 -11.20
CA MET A 176 -3.18 -31.68 -12.25
C MET A 176 -4.27 -32.74 -12.54
N GLY A 177 -4.25 -33.88 -11.85
CA GLY A 177 -5.27 -34.93 -11.98
C GLY A 177 -4.93 -36.06 -12.95
N TYR A 178 -3.68 -36.15 -13.43
CA TYR A 178 -3.25 -37.25 -14.30
C TYR A 178 -2.79 -38.46 -13.48
N GLN A 179 -3.07 -39.66 -13.98
CA GLN A 179 -2.34 -40.86 -13.59
C GLN A 179 -0.99 -40.86 -14.29
N VAL A 180 0.09 -40.90 -13.52
CA VAL A 180 1.45 -40.70 -14.04
C VAL A 180 2.32 -41.93 -13.78
N LYS A 181 3.01 -42.38 -14.84
CA LYS A 181 4.02 -43.45 -14.79
C LYS A 181 5.36 -42.92 -15.35
N LEU A 182 6.42 -43.05 -14.55
CA LEU A 182 7.79 -42.76 -15.00
C LEU A 182 8.31 -43.92 -15.84
N THR A 183 9.02 -43.62 -16.93
CA THR A 183 9.70 -44.64 -17.72
C THR A 183 11.01 -45.08 -17.04
N PRO A 184 11.50 -46.30 -17.33
CA PRO A 184 12.78 -46.78 -16.83
C PRO A 184 13.94 -45.93 -17.37
N TYR A 185 15.00 -45.79 -16.56
CA TYR A 185 16.19 -44.97 -16.87
C TYR A 185 16.95 -45.42 -18.13
N VAL A 186 16.74 -46.64 -18.62
CA VAL A 186 17.58 -47.29 -19.66
C VAL A 186 16.76 -47.78 -20.86
N LYS A 187 15.87 -46.96 -21.42
CA LYS A 187 15.27 -47.28 -22.72
C LYS A 187 15.07 -46.04 -23.59
N ASP A 188 15.79 -46.03 -24.71
CA ASP A 188 15.99 -44.97 -25.70
C ASP A 188 14.72 -44.54 -26.50
N MET A 189 13.55 -44.49 -25.88
CA MET A 189 12.28 -44.22 -26.59
C MET A 189 11.79 -42.77 -26.48
N GLY A 190 12.64 -41.82 -26.05
CA GLY A 190 12.36 -40.39 -26.15
C GLY A 190 11.18 -39.88 -25.31
N ALA A 191 10.78 -40.59 -24.25
CA ALA A 191 9.81 -40.10 -23.28
C ALA A 191 10.17 -40.53 -21.85
N ASP A 192 10.10 -39.59 -20.90
CA ASP A 192 10.45 -39.81 -19.49
C ASP A 192 9.21 -40.08 -18.63
N ILE A 193 8.06 -39.51 -19.01
CA ILE A 193 6.81 -39.57 -18.26
C ILE A 193 5.64 -39.89 -19.19
N LEU A 194 4.82 -40.86 -18.80
CA LEU A 194 3.51 -41.12 -19.38
C LEU A 194 2.43 -40.62 -18.42
N ALA A 195 1.64 -39.64 -18.84
CA ALA A 195 0.53 -39.07 -18.08
C ALA A 195 -0.80 -39.36 -18.77
N LYS A 196 -1.77 -39.94 -18.05
CA LYS A 196 -3.07 -40.31 -18.59
C LYS A 196 -4.20 -39.81 -17.70
N ASN A 197 -5.22 -39.21 -18.30
CA ASN A 197 -6.50 -38.95 -17.65
C ASN A 197 -7.62 -39.64 -18.45
N GLU A 198 -8.88 -39.33 -18.18
CA GLU A 198 -10.01 -39.95 -18.90
C GLU A 198 -10.08 -39.59 -20.39
N LYS A 199 -9.55 -38.42 -20.76
CA LYS A 199 -9.68 -37.84 -22.11
C LYS A 199 -8.40 -37.99 -22.94
N ASP A 200 -7.26 -37.82 -22.29
CA ASP A 200 -5.96 -37.62 -22.92
C ASP A 200 -4.92 -38.61 -22.40
N THR A 201 -4.04 -39.03 -23.30
CA THR A 201 -2.79 -39.71 -22.95
C THR A 201 -1.64 -38.90 -23.52
N ILE A 202 -0.73 -38.47 -22.65
CA ILE A 202 0.34 -37.53 -22.96
C ILE A 202 1.67 -38.22 -22.66
N LEU A 203 2.56 -38.21 -23.66
CA LEU A 203 3.97 -38.54 -23.51
C LEU A 203 4.74 -37.25 -23.27
N ILE A 204 5.58 -37.23 -22.24
CA ILE A 204 6.32 -36.04 -21.82
C ILE A 204 7.80 -36.41 -21.76
N GLN A 205 8.60 -35.70 -22.53
CA GLN A 205 10.05 -35.68 -22.40
C GLN A 205 10.44 -34.48 -21.54
N VAL A 206 11.30 -34.72 -20.56
CA VAL A 206 11.88 -33.72 -19.67
C VAL A 206 13.37 -33.59 -20.00
N LYS A 207 13.83 -32.36 -20.15
CA LYS A 207 15.25 -32.05 -20.33
C LYS A 207 15.66 -30.96 -19.36
N LYS A 208 16.58 -31.28 -18.45
CA LYS A 208 17.19 -30.31 -17.54
C LYS A 208 18.53 -29.85 -18.11
N TYR A 209 18.58 -28.63 -18.62
CA TYR A 209 19.82 -28.00 -19.09
C TYR A 209 20.41 -27.09 -18.01
N SER A 210 21.74 -26.97 -18.03
CA SER A 210 22.46 -25.94 -17.26
C SER A 210 22.22 -24.56 -17.87
N VAL A 211 22.38 -23.52 -17.04
CA VAL A 211 22.29 -22.12 -17.50
C VAL A 211 23.20 -21.90 -18.71
N GLY A 212 22.70 -21.20 -19.72
CA GLY A 212 23.42 -20.91 -20.97
C GLY A 212 23.32 -22.00 -22.05
N HIS A 213 22.67 -23.13 -21.77
CA HIS A 213 22.39 -24.18 -22.75
C HIS A 213 20.91 -24.16 -23.12
N ASN A 214 20.62 -23.80 -24.37
CA ASN A 214 19.24 -23.72 -24.88
C ASN A 214 18.80 -25.05 -25.47
N VAL A 215 17.49 -25.30 -25.42
CA VAL A 215 16.85 -26.42 -26.14
C VAL A 215 16.98 -26.18 -27.65
N SER A 216 17.49 -27.16 -28.38
CA SER A 216 17.66 -27.08 -29.83
C SER A 216 16.46 -27.63 -30.60
N ASN A 217 16.23 -27.16 -31.83
CA ASN A 217 15.14 -27.66 -32.69
C ASN A 217 15.20 -29.17 -32.93
N LYS A 218 16.41 -29.74 -33.01
CA LYS A 218 16.61 -31.17 -33.22
C LYS A 218 16.02 -31.99 -32.08
N GLU A 219 16.19 -31.52 -30.84
CA GLU A 219 15.71 -32.22 -29.64
C GLU A 219 14.19 -32.18 -29.53
N VAL A 220 13.57 -31.07 -29.95
CA VAL A 220 12.10 -30.95 -30.01
C VAL A 220 11.51 -31.90 -31.05
N GLN A 221 12.15 -32.05 -32.21
CA GLN A 221 11.68 -32.93 -33.30
C GLN A 221 11.84 -34.43 -33.01
N GLN A 222 12.65 -34.80 -32.03
CA GLN A 222 12.89 -36.18 -31.63
C GLN A 222 11.91 -36.70 -30.57
N THR A 223 10.97 -35.85 -30.13
CA THR A 223 9.90 -36.16 -29.18
C THR A 223 8.65 -36.63 -29.90
#